data_AF-A3VEZ2-F1
#
_entry.id   AF-A3VEZ2-F1
#
_cell.length_a   1.000
_cell.length_b   1.000
_cell.length_c   1.000
_cell.angle_alpha   90.00
_cell.angle_beta   90.00
_cell.angle_gamma   90.00
#
_symmetry.space_group_name_H-M   'P 1'
#
loop_
_entity.id
_entity.type
_entity.pdbx_description
1 polymer ?
#
loop_
_entity_poly.entity_id
_entity_poly.type
_entity_poly.pdbx_seq_one_letter_code
_entity_poly.pdbx_strand_id
1 'polypeptide(L)'
;MRHFLDINATDPADLRTMLDEAHRIKAGRGDAAKGVPDDEQALAGKVVALIFEKPSTRTRVSFDVGVRQMGGETLVLSGSEMQLGHGESIPDTARVLSRYVDLIMIRTFEESALQELAEFATVPVINGLTNRTHPCQIMADILTYEEHRGPIAGKKVVWTGDGNNVCASFIHAAGQLGFDLTYTGPERLGPDREFVEEARAKGVKIEIERDPHAAVKGADLVVTDTWVSMHDAPSTRERRHNLLRAYQVDDRLMAGANPDALFMHCLPAHRNEEVTDAVMDGPQSVVFDEAENRLHAQKAIMRWCLGV
;
A
#
# COMPACT_ATOMS: atom_id res chain seq x y z
N MET A 1 -16.09 13.26 9.87
CA MET A 1 -16.02 11.95 9.21
C MET A 1 -14.57 11.73 8.80
N ARG A 2 -14.04 10.52 8.96
CA ARG A 2 -12.62 10.23 8.74
C ARG A 2 -12.46 9.39 7.48
N HIS A 3 -12.08 10.00 6.37
CA HIS A 3 -11.70 9.27 5.16
C HIS A 3 -10.21 8.91 5.25
N PHE A 4 -9.81 7.78 4.67
CA PHE A 4 -8.41 7.43 4.50
C PHE A 4 -8.09 7.42 3.00
N LEU A 5 -7.83 8.61 2.47
CA LEU A 5 -7.61 8.82 1.04
C LEU A 5 -6.14 8.69 0.68
N ASP A 6 -5.25 9.26 1.50
CA ASP A 6 -3.82 9.17 1.30
C ASP A 6 -3.02 9.46 2.58
N ILE A 7 -1.78 8.97 2.61
CA ILE A 7 -0.89 9.10 3.77
C ILE A 7 -0.50 10.55 4.02
N ASN A 8 -0.14 11.31 2.99
CA ASN A 8 0.22 12.73 3.13
C ASN A 8 -0.96 13.63 3.55
N ALA A 9 -2.20 13.17 3.35
CA ALA A 9 -3.44 13.84 3.76
C ALA A 9 -3.94 13.43 5.17
N THR A 10 -3.30 12.45 5.82
CA THR A 10 -3.66 11.97 7.16
C THR A 10 -2.67 12.51 8.20
N ASP A 11 -3.15 12.90 9.38
CA ASP A 11 -2.28 13.39 10.46
C ASP A 11 -1.28 12.29 10.91
N PRO A 12 0.01 12.61 11.11
CA PRO A 12 1.00 11.65 11.62
C PRO A 12 0.57 10.89 12.89
N ALA A 13 -0.11 11.55 13.82
CA ALA A 13 -0.58 10.92 15.05
C ALA A 13 -1.70 9.91 14.78
N ASP A 14 -2.56 10.18 13.79
CA ASP A 14 -3.59 9.24 13.34
C ASP A 14 -2.96 8.03 12.64
N LEU A 15 -1.95 8.25 11.79
CA LEU A 15 -1.18 7.15 11.17
C LEU A 15 -0.52 6.26 12.23
N ARG A 16 0.11 6.86 13.24
CA ARG A 16 0.71 6.12 14.36
C ARG A 16 -0.34 5.33 15.14
N THR A 17 -1.49 5.93 15.42
CA THR A 17 -2.62 5.27 16.09
C THR A 17 -3.09 4.06 15.31
N MET A 18 -3.21 4.16 13.97
CA MET A 18 -3.60 3.03 13.12
C MET A 18 -2.54 1.91 13.14
N LEU A 19 -1.25 2.24 13.10
CA LEU A 19 -0.19 1.22 13.16
C LEU A 19 -0.15 0.51 14.52
N ASP A 20 -0.27 1.26 15.62
CA ASP A 20 -0.28 0.69 16.98
C ASP A 20 -1.52 -0.22 17.19
N GLU A 21 -2.66 0.19 16.65
CA GLU A 21 -3.88 -0.62 16.67
C GLU A 21 -3.73 -1.87 15.78
N ALA A 22 -3.04 -1.78 14.65
CA ALA A 22 -2.78 -2.95 13.80
C ALA A 22 -1.90 -3.99 14.51
N HIS A 23 -0.84 -3.55 15.20
CA HIS A 23 -0.02 -4.41 16.08
C HIS A 23 -0.88 -5.08 17.15
N ARG A 24 -1.73 -4.31 17.84
CA ARG A 24 -2.62 -4.82 18.89
C ARG A 24 -3.60 -5.86 18.36
N ILE A 25 -4.27 -5.58 17.25
CA ILE A 25 -5.23 -6.49 16.61
C ILE A 25 -4.55 -7.79 16.20
N LYS A 26 -3.36 -7.72 15.58
CA LYS A 26 -2.62 -8.91 15.16
C LYS A 26 -2.18 -9.75 16.36
N ALA A 27 -1.59 -9.11 17.37
CA ALA A 27 -1.16 -9.78 18.60
C ALA A 27 -2.34 -10.43 19.35
N GLY A 28 -3.49 -9.75 19.43
CA GLY A 28 -4.70 -10.27 20.08
C GLY A 28 -5.28 -11.50 19.38
N ARG A 29 -5.07 -11.66 18.06
CA ARG A 29 -5.49 -12.87 17.35
C ARG A 29 -4.63 -14.08 17.64
N GLY A 30 -3.33 -13.91 17.86
CA GLY A 30 -2.39 -15.02 18.04
C GLY A 30 -2.57 -16.13 17.00
N ASP A 31 -2.64 -17.37 17.47
CA ASP A 31 -2.78 -18.58 16.64
C ASP A 31 -4.23 -18.93 16.29
N ALA A 32 -5.19 -18.02 16.49
CA ALA A 32 -6.58 -18.28 16.16
C ALA A 32 -6.75 -18.63 14.67
N ALA A 33 -7.60 -19.62 14.38
CA ALA A 33 -7.91 -19.99 13.01
C ALA A 33 -8.43 -18.77 12.22
N LYS A 34 -8.03 -18.63 10.95
CA LYS A 34 -8.23 -17.40 10.17
C LYS A 34 -9.71 -17.00 10.00
N GLY A 35 -10.65 -17.94 10.14
CA GLY A 35 -12.11 -17.70 10.09
C GLY A 35 -12.79 -17.42 11.44
N VAL A 36 -12.06 -17.48 12.56
CA VAL A 36 -12.60 -17.13 13.88
C VAL A 36 -12.66 -15.60 13.99
N PRO A 37 -13.82 -15.02 14.36
CA PRO A 37 -13.92 -13.58 14.65
C PRO A 37 -12.96 -13.14 15.76
N ASP A 38 -12.53 -11.88 15.71
CA ASP A 38 -11.82 -11.25 16.83
C ASP A 38 -12.73 -11.15 18.05
N ASP A 39 -12.17 -11.11 19.25
CA ASP A 39 -12.96 -11.03 20.49
C ASP A 39 -13.82 -9.76 20.57
N GLU A 40 -13.31 -8.62 20.10
CA GLU A 40 -14.02 -7.33 20.18
C GLU A 40 -15.13 -7.16 19.14
N GLN A 41 -15.03 -7.86 18.00
CA GLN A 41 -15.95 -7.73 16.84
C GLN A 41 -16.38 -6.26 16.57
N ALA A 42 -15.41 -5.36 16.43
CA ALA A 42 -15.65 -3.90 16.36
C ALA A 42 -16.55 -3.44 15.19
N LEU A 43 -16.76 -4.29 14.18
CA LEU A 43 -17.67 -4.07 13.05
C LEU A 43 -18.98 -4.87 13.16
N ALA A 44 -19.32 -5.43 14.32
CA ALA A 44 -20.59 -6.12 14.51
C ALA A 44 -21.78 -5.25 14.06
N GLY A 45 -22.56 -5.76 13.09
CA GLY A 45 -23.70 -5.06 12.51
C GLY A 45 -23.35 -3.95 11.53
N LYS A 46 -22.09 -3.84 11.09
CA LYS A 46 -21.63 -2.89 10.06
C LYS A 46 -21.51 -3.56 8.70
N VAL A 47 -21.85 -2.81 7.64
CA VAL A 47 -21.69 -3.26 6.25
C VAL A 47 -20.63 -2.43 5.55
N VAL A 48 -19.70 -3.09 4.87
CA VAL A 48 -18.61 -2.44 4.10
C VAL A 48 -18.78 -2.73 2.61
N ALA A 49 -18.91 -1.69 1.78
CA ALA A 49 -18.86 -1.82 0.32
C ALA A 49 -17.41 -1.85 -0.16
N LEU A 50 -17.08 -2.86 -0.97
CA LEU A 50 -15.76 -3.04 -1.58
C LEU A 50 -15.90 -2.87 -3.10
N ILE A 51 -15.61 -1.68 -3.60
CA ILE A 51 -15.73 -1.28 -5.01
C ILE A 51 -14.42 -1.55 -5.76
N PHE A 52 -14.49 -2.31 -6.85
CA PHE A 52 -13.33 -2.65 -7.68
C PHE A 52 -13.56 -2.33 -9.16
N GLU A 53 -13.07 -1.19 -9.64
CA GLU A 53 -13.01 -0.91 -11.08
C GLU A 53 -11.85 -1.66 -11.75
N LYS A 54 -10.77 -1.90 -10.99
CA LYS A 54 -9.68 -2.81 -11.39
C LYS A 54 -9.77 -4.12 -10.58
N PRO A 55 -9.57 -5.30 -11.19
CA PRO A 55 -9.50 -6.58 -10.47
C PRO A 55 -8.27 -6.71 -9.55
N SER A 56 -8.46 -6.92 -8.24
CA SER A 56 -7.37 -7.22 -7.29
C SER A 56 -7.80 -8.28 -6.28
N THR A 57 -7.23 -9.49 -6.40
CA THR A 57 -7.53 -10.59 -5.49
C THR A 57 -7.00 -10.32 -4.08
N ARG A 58 -5.75 -9.87 -3.94
CA ARG A 58 -5.13 -9.62 -2.62
C ARG A 58 -5.89 -8.55 -1.83
N THR A 59 -6.13 -7.39 -2.44
CA THR A 59 -6.88 -6.30 -1.78
C THR A 59 -8.30 -6.72 -1.44
N ARG A 60 -9.00 -7.44 -2.35
CA ARG A 60 -10.35 -7.96 -2.06
C ARG A 60 -10.33 -8.88 -0.84
N VAL A 61 -9.46 -9.89 -0.84
CA VAL A 61 -9.43 -10.90 0.21
C VAL A 61 -9.01 -10.30 1.54
N SER A 62 -8.03 -9.39 1.57
CA SER A 62 -7.56 -8.78 2.81
C SER A 62 -8.62 -7.90 3.47
N PHE A 63 -9.35 -7.08 2.70
CA PHE A 63 -10.48 -6.30 3.23
C PHE A 63 -11.65 -7.20 3.64
N ASP A 64 -12.03 -8.17 2.79
CA ASP A 64 -13.16 -9.07 3.06
C ASP A 64 -12.96 -9.87 4.36
N VAL A 65 -11.81 -10.54 4.47
CA VAL A 65 -11.46 -11.28 5.69
C VAL A 65 -11.33 -10.34 6.88
N GLY A 66 -10.77 -9.14 6.70
CA GLY A 66 -10.63 -8.16 7.78
C GLY A 66 -11.96 -7.71 8.36
N VAL A 67 -12.94 -7.42 7.50
CA VAL A 67 -14.30 -7.05 7.92
C VAL A 67 -14.98 -8.20 8.66
N ARG A 68 -14.93 -9.42 8.11
CA ARG A 68 -15.55 -10.60 8.73
C ARG A 68 -14.91 -10.97 10.06
N GLN A 69 -13.59 -10.85 10.17
CA GLN A 69 -12.89 -11.05 11.44
C GLN A 69 -13.36 -10.05 12.49
N MET A 70 -13.64 -8.80 12.11
CA MET A 70 -14.20 -7.82 13.03
C MET A 70 -15.73 -7.91 13.18
N GLY A 71 -16.38 -8.97 12.70
CA GLY A 71 -17.82 -9.22 12.86
C GLY A 71 -18.74 -8.44 11.92
N GLY A 72 -18.18 -7.76 10.91
CA GLY A 72 -18.95 -7.04 9.90
C GLY A 72 -19.30 -7.88 8.67
N GLU A 73 -20.10 -7.29 7.80
CA GLU A 73 -20.51 -7.84 6.51
C GLU A 73 -19.88 -7.07 5.36
N THR A 74 -19.63 -7.75 4.24
CA THR A 74 -19.06 -7.12 3.05
C THR A 74 -19.95 -7.28 1.82
N LEU A 75 -20.01 -6.22 1.02
CA LEU A 75 -20.59 -6.24 -0.31
C LEU A 75 -19.50 -5.96 -1.34
N VAL A 76 -19.12 -6.97 -2.13
CA VAL A 76 -18.16 -6.79 -3.22
C VAL A 76 -18.90 -6.34 -4.47
N LEU A 77 -18.47 -5.22 -5.04
CA LEU A 77 -19.03 -4.64 -6.25
C LEU A 77 -17.92 -4.51 -7.30
N SER A 78 -18.04 -5.25 -8.40
CA SER A 78 -17.07 -5.20 -9.49
C SER A 78 -17.43 -4.14 -10.53
N GLY A 79 -16.44 -3.65 -11.28
CA GLY A 79 -16.64 -2.66 -12.33
C GLY A 79 -17.60 -3.11 -13.46
N SER A 80 -17.77 -4.43 -13.66
CA SER A 80 -18.77 -4.96 -14.59
C SER A 80 -20.20 -4.98 -14.03
N GLU A 81 -20.35 -4.93 -12.71
CA GLU A 81 -21.64 -4.90 -12.01
C GLU A 81 -22.07 -3.47 -11.67
N MET A 82 -21.11 -2.55 -11.55
CA MET A 82 -21.36 -1.15 -11.20
C MET A 82 -21.54 -0.26 -12.42
N GLN A 83 -22.38 0.76 -12.27
CA GLN A 83 -22.62 1.82 -13.25
C GLN A 83 -21.76 3.08 -13.01
N LEU A 84 -20.74 2.99 -12.15
CA LEU A 84 -19.83 4.08 -11.82
C LEU A 84 -19.25 4.69 -13.10
N GLY A 85 -19.68 5.92 -13.43
CA GLY A 85 -19.26 6.64 -14.63
C GLY A 85 -19.84 6.13 -15.97
N HIS A 86 -20.50 4.97 -15.99
CA HIS A 86 -21.05 4.36 -17.22
C HIS A 86 -22.58 4.22 -17.26
N GLY A 87 -23.28 4.58 -16.19
CA GLY A 87 -24.75 4.65 -16.15
C GLY A 87 -25.32 5.50 -15.01
N GLU A 88 -24.51 5.88 -14.03
CA GLU A 88 -24.87 6.80 -12.95
C GLU A 88 -23.65 7.65 -12.57
N SER A 89 -23.89 8.89 -12.12
CA SER A 89 -22.83 9.80 -11.71
C SER A 89 -22.14 9.29 -10.43
N ILE A 90 -20.84 9.58 -10.25
CA ILE A 90 -20.13 9.27 -8.99
C ILE A 90 -20.84 9.91 -7.78
N PRO A 91 -21.29 11.19 -7.85
CA PRO A 91 -22.04 11.81 -6.75
C PRO A 91 -23.32 11.08 -6.36
N ASP A 92 -24.11 10.61 -7.34
CA ASP A 92 -25.36 9.91 -7.05
C ASP A 92 -25.09 8.51 -6.47
N THR A 93 -24.12 7.79 -7.05
CA THR A 93 -23.65 6.51 -6.51
C THR A 93 -23.19 6.67 -5.05
N ALA A 94 -22.38 7.69 -4.74
CA ALA A 94 -21.89 7.96 -3.39
C ALA A 94 -23.04 8.18 -2.41
N ARG A 95 -24.02 9.01 -2.78
CA ARG A 95 -25.19 9.33 -1.95
C ARG A 95 -26.07 8.12 -1.71
N VAL A 96 -26.31 7.30 -2.75
CA VAL A 96 -27.15 6.09 -2.65
C VAL A 96 -26.46 5.03 -1.81
N LEU A 97 -25.21 4.69 -2.10
CA LEU A 97 -24.47 3.68 -1.32
C LEU A 97 -24.36 4.07 0.15
N SER A 98 -24.15 5.35 0.45
CA SER A 98 -24.07 5.83 1.83
C SER A 98 -25.37 5.68 2.64
N ARG A 99 -26.50 5.34 2.00
CA ARG A 99 -27.76 4.99 2.70
C ARG A 99 -27.83 3.51 3.09
N TYR A 100 -26.97 2.67 2.53
CA TYR A 100 -27.03 1.22 2.67
C TYR A 100 -25.86 0.64 3.45
N VAL A 101 -24.69 1.27 3.37
CA VAL A 101 -23.45 0.77 3.99
C VAL A 101 -22.89 1.76 4.99
N ASP A 102 -21.99 1.29 5.86
CA ASP A 102 -21.31 2.09 6.88
C ASP A 102 -19.93 2.59 6.45
N LEU A 103 -19.31 1.95 5.45
CA LEU A 103 -17.99 2.31 4.93
C LEU A 103 -17.86 1.88 3.47
N ILE A 104 -17.12 2.66 2.68
CA ILE A 104 -16.79 2.34 1.30
C ILE A 104 -15.28 2.25 1.14
N MET A 105 -14.78 1.14 0.63
CA MET A 105 -13.43 1.04 0.08
C MET A 105 -13.55 1.02 -1.44
N ILE A 106 -12.77 1.87 -2.11
CA ILE A 106 -12.74 1.94 -3.57
C ILE A 106 -11.33 1.69 -4.09
N ARG A 107 -11.25 0.85 -5.12
CA ARG A 107 -10.05 0.65 -5.94
C ARG A 107 -10.36 1.06 -7.37
N THR A 108 -9.85 2.23 -7.77
CA THR A 108 -10.17 2.92 -9.03
C THR A 108 -8.91 3.21 -9.85
N PHE A 109 -9.09 3.80 -11.04
CA PHE A 109 -8.00 4.28 -11.89
C PHE A 109 -7.58 5.69 -11.46
N GLU A 110 -8.49 6.65 -11.61
CA GLU A 110 -8.19 8.08 -11.46
C GLU A 110 -8.41 8.54 -10.01
N GLU A 111 -7.48 9.35 -9.51
CA GLU A 111 -7.60 9.93 -8.17
C GLU A 111 -8.82 10.86 -8.05
N SER A 112 -9.21 11.55 -9.13
CA SER A 112 -10.39 12.42 -9.13
C SER A 112 -11.68 11.67 -8.79
N ALA A 113 -11.84 10.42 -9.26
CA ALA A 113 -13.00 9.60 -8.96
C ALA A 113 -13.07 9.24 -7.46
N LEU A 114 -11.91 8.97 -6.84
CA LEU A 114 -11.80 8.76 -5.39
C LEU A 114 -12.22 10.03 -4.61
N GLN A 115 -11.70 11.19 -5.02
CA GLN A 115 -11.98 12.47 -4.34
C GLN A 115 -13.46 12.86 -4.48
N GLU A 116 -14.04 12.72 -5.68
CA GLU A 116 -15.45 13.00 -5.92
C GLU A 116 -16.36 12.04 -5.13
N LEU A 117 -16.02 10.74 -5.07
CA LEU A 117 -16.75 9.78 -4.24
C LEU A 117 -16.71 10.18 -2.76
N ALA A 118 -15.54 10.57 -2.25
CA ALA A 118 -15.36 10.99 -0.86
C ALA A 118 -16.10 12.30 -0.53
N GLU A 119 -16.16 13.25 -1.47
CA GLU A 119 -16.88 14.53 -1.30
C GLU A 119 -18.39 14.32 -1.11
N PHE A 120 -18.99 13.39 -1.84
CA PHE A 120 -20.44 13.18 -1.85
C PHE A 120 -20.91 12.02 -0.95
N ALA A 121 -20.00 11.17 -0.48
CA ALA A 121 -20.33 10.11 0.46
C ALA A 121 -20.68 10.70 1.84
N THR A 122 -21.69 10.10 2.49
CA THR A 122 -22.01 10.39 3.89
C THR A 122 -21.49 9.32 4.85
N VAL A 123 -20.56 8.48 4.37
CA VAL A 123 -19.82 7.49 5.14
C VAL A 123 -18.33 7.53 4.79
N PRO A 124 -17.43 7.04 5.66
CA PRO A 124 -16.00 6.99 5.37
C PRO A 124 -15.67 6.31 4.03
N VAL A 125 -14.67 6.86 3.35
CA VAL A 125 -14.13 6.33 2.09
C VAL A 125 -12.66 5.98 2.31
N ILE A 126 -12.26 4.79 1.89
CA ILE A 126 -10.89 4.29 1.92
C ILE A 126 -10.37 4.13 0.49
N ASN A 127 -9.20 4.71 0.22
CA ASN A 127 -8.43 4.45 -0.98
C ASN A 127 -7.78 3.06 -0.91
N GLY A 128 -8.39 2.10 -1.61
CA GLY A 128 -7.84 0.77 -1.78
C GLY A 128 -6.65 0.71 -2.74
N LEU A 129 -6.63 1.59 -3.75
CA LEU A 129 -5.55 1.90 -4.70
C LEU A 129 -6.09 2.84 -5.79
N THR A 130 -5.24 3.78 -6.25
CA THR A 130 -5.40 4.51 -7.53
C THR A 130 -4.16 4.32 -8.42
N ASN A 131 -4.16 4.91 -9.62
CA ASN A 131 -2.95 5.01 -10.45
C ASN A 131 -1.84 5.85 -9.81
N ARG A 132 -2.16 6.75 -8.86
CA ARG A 132 -1.20 7.66 -8.24
C ARG A 132 -0.69 7.16 -6.89
N THR A 133 -1.51 6.48 -6.10
CA THR A 133 -1.17 6.11 -4.72
C THR A 133 -1.75 4.75 -4.28
N HIS A 134 -1.09 4.10 -3.32
CA HIS A 134 -1.55 2.88 -2.67
C HIS A 134 -1.30 2.92 -1.14
N PRO A 135 -2.01 3.78 -0.39
CA PRO A 135 -1.70 4.05 1.01
C PRO A 135 -1.87 2.83 1.93
N CYS A 136 -2.86 1.97 1.66
CA CYS A 136 -3.07 0.75 2.45
C CYS A 136 -1.91 -0.26 2.35
N GLN A 137 -1.16 -0.29 1.24
CA GLN A 137 0.02 -1.15 1.12
C GLN A 137 1.11 -0.65 2.07
N ILE A 138 1.42 0.64 2.01
CA ILE A 138 2.52 1.18 2.80
C ILE A 138 2.25 1.09 4.30
N MET A 139 1.00 1.23 4.75
CA MET A 139 0.66 0.97 6.16
C MET A 139 1.02 -0.47 6.60
N ALA A 140 0.87 -1.46 5.71
CA ALA A 140 1.31 -2.83 5.96
C ALA A 140 2.85 -2.95 5.91
N ASP A 141 3.51 -2.23 5.02
CA ASP A 141 4.97 -2.25 4.89
C ASP A 141 5.64 -1.68 6.15
N ILE A 142 5.14 -0.55 6.65
CA ILE A 142 5.62 0.05 7.90
C ILE A 142 5.36 -0.88 9.09
N LEU A 143 4.15 -1.47 9.17
CA LEU A 143 3.83 -2.47 10.19
C LEU A 143 4.84 -3.62 10.17
N THR A 144 5.11 -4.16 8.99
CA THR A 144 6.05 -5.28 8.80
C THR A 144 7.48 -4.90 9.17
N TYR A 145 7.94 -3.73 8.75
CA TYR A 145 9.26 -3.24 9.11
C TYR A 145 9.40 -3.13 10.63
N GLU A 146 8.39 -2.56 11.30
CA GLU A 146 8.40 -2.36 12.74
C GLU A 146 8.40 -3.67 13.54
N GLU A 147 7.69 -4.69 13.08
CA GLU A 147 7.73 -6.02 13.68
C GLU A 147 9.12 -6.66 13.61
N HIS A 148 9.82 -6.45 12.50
CA HIS A 148 11.12 -7.08 12.24
C HIS A 148 12.31 -6.28 12.77
N ARG A 149 12.23 -4.95 12.80
CA ARG A 149 13.38 -4.05 13.05
C ARG A 149 13.09 -2.89 14.00
N GLY A 150 11.88 -2.79 14.55
CA GLY A 150 11.47 -1.67 15.39
C GLY A 150 11.19 -0.40 14.59
N PRO A 151 11.11 0.78 15.24
CA PRO A 151 10.62 2.00 14.61
C PRO A 151 11.33 2.34 13.29
N ILE A 152 10.55 2.66 12.26
CA ILE A 152 11.10 3.02 10.94
C ILE A 152 11.69 4.44 10.92
N ALA A 153 11.34 5.30 11.86
CA ALA A 153 11.86 6.67 11.92
C ALA A 153 13.40 6.70 11.93
N GLY A 154 13.98 7.54 11.08
CA GLY A 154 15.44 7.68 10.90
C GLY A 154 16.10 6.56 10.09
N LYS A 155 15.34 5.59 9.57
CA LYS A 155 15.85 4.52 8.72
C LYS A 155 15.99 4.97 7.27
N LYS A 156 16.85 4.28 6.53
CA LYS A 156 17.03 4.47 5.09
C LYS A 156 16.28 3.40 4.31
N VAL A 157 15.22 3.82 3.62
CA VAL A 157 14.47 3.00 2.66
C VAL A 157 14.99 3.25 1.25
N VAL A 158 15.21 2.20 0.47
CA VAL A 158 15.61 2.30 -0.93
C VAL A 158 14.55 1.68 -1.81
N TRP A 159 13.98 2.48 -2.71
CA TRP A 159 13.08 2.01 -3.75
C TRP A 159 13.85 1.77 -5.04
N THR A 160 13.73 0.58 -5.63
CA THR A 160 14.37 0.23 -6.91
C THR A 160 13.33 0.03 -8.01
N GLY A 161 13.56 0.63 -9.18
CA GLY A 161 12.77 0.37 -10.38
C GLY A 161 11.92 1.55 -10.85
N ASP A 162 10.61 1.36 -10.99
CA ASP A 162 9.66 2.37 -11.51
C ASP A 162 9.08 3.21 -10.37
N GLY A 163 9.06 4.54 -10.50
CA GLY A 163 8.45 5.48 -9.56
C GLY A 163 6.93 5.47 -9.64
N ASN A 164 6.31 4.32 -9.37
CA ASN A 164 4.88 4.08 -9.49
C ASN A 164 4.08 4.57 -8.26
N ASN A 165 2.82 4.15 -8.15
CA ASN A 165 1.92 4.50 -7.05
C ASN A 165 2.38 4.03 -5.66
N VAL A 166 3.04 2.87 -5.58
CA VAL A 166 3.61 2.37 -4.32
C VAL A 166 4.82 3.20 -3.93
N CYS A 167 5.70 3.54 -4.88
CA CYS A 167 6.81 4.48 -4.64
C CYS A 167 6.30 5.84 -4.14
N ALA A 168 5.25 6.38 -4.76
CA ALA A 168 4.64 7.64 -4.35
C ALA A 168 4.13 7.58 -2.90
N SER A 169 3.44 6.50 -2.52
CA SER A 169 2.96 6.33 -1.15
C SER A 169 4.10 6.10 -0.14
N PHE A 170 5.21 5.48 -0.53
CA PHE A 170 6.41 5.41 0.31
C PHE A 170 7.01 6.80 0.56
N ILE A 171 7.03 7.68 -0.45
CA ILE A 171 7.47 9.07 -0.31
C ILE A 171 6.54 9.84 0.64
N HIS A 172 5.22 9.64 0.53
CA HIS A 172 4.25 10.20 1.49
C HIS A 172 4.54 9.72 2.92
N ALA A 173 4.76 8.41 3.11
CA ALA A 173 5.07 7.82 4.40
C ALA A 173 6.40 8.32 4.98
N ALA A 174 7.43 8.49 4.14
CA ALA A 174 8.72 9.05 4.55
C ALA A 174 8.50 10.40 5.24
N GLY A 175 7.77 11.31 4.58
CA GLY A 175 7.46 12.63 5.13
C GLY A 175 6.61 12.60 6.40
N GLN A 176 5.68 11.64 6.55
CA GLN A 176 4.80 11.58 7.72
C GLN A 176 5.40 10.84 8.92
N LEU A 177 6.25 9.84 8.67
CA LEU A 177 6.75 8.90 9.67
C LEU A 177 8.26 9.06 9.92
N GLY A 178 8.90 10.03 9.27
CA GLY A 178 10.23 10.53 9.63
C GLY A 178 11.38 9.61 9.24
N PHE A 179 11.27 8.91 8.11
CA PHE A 179 12.37 8.10 7.55
C PHE A 179 12.86 8.67 6.22
N ASP A 180 14.07 8.32 5.83
CA ASP A 180 14.68 8.78 4.58
C ASP A 180 14.40 7.78 3.46
N LEU A 181 14.20 8.30 2.24
CA LEU A 181 13.98 7.47 1.06
C LEU A 181 14.97 7.82 -0.05
N THR A 182 15.65 6.81 -0.58
CA THR A 182 16.42 6.92 -1.82
C THR A 182 15.71 6.17 -2.93
N TYR A 183 15.27 6.88 -3.96
CA TYR A 183 14.79 6.29 -5.20
C TYR A 183 15.98 5.96 -6.10
N THR A 184 16.00 4.75 -6.66
CA THR A 184 16.90 4.36 -7.74
C THR A 184 16.16 3.74 -8.90
N GLY A 185 16.38 4.29 -10.08
CA GLY A 185 15.66 3.93 -11.30
C GLY A 185 15.99 4.90 -12.43
N PRO A 186 15.57 4.61 -13.67
CA PRO A 186 15.87 5.47 -14.81
C PRO A 186 15.14 6.81 -14.71
N GLU A 187 15.71 7.86 -15.29
CA GLU A 187 15.19 9.23 -15.22
C GLU A 187 13.74 9.36 -15.71
N ARG A 188 13.41 8.64 -16.79
CA ARG A 188 12.09 8.65 -17.41
C ARG A 188 10.98 8.05 -16.54
N LEU A 189 11.36 7.32 -15.50
CA LEU A 189 10.45 6.63 -14.58
C LEU A 189 10.59 7.16 -13.15
N GLY A 190 11.20 8.34 -12.98
CA GLY A 190 11.37 8.96 -11.67
C GLY A 190 10.04 9.27 -10.98
N PRO A 191 10.05 9.41 -9.64
CA PRO A 191 8.86 9.74 -8.86
C PRO A 191 8.35 11.14 -9.20
N ASP A 192 7.07 11.37 -8.89
CA ASP A 192 6.44 12.70 -9.02
C ASP A 192 7.20 13.72 -8.16
N ARG A 193 7.60 14.83 -8.80
CA ARG A 193 8.39 15.88 -8.16
C ARG A 193 7.59 16.56 -7.05
N GLU A 194 6.28 16.70 -7.22
CA GLU A 194 5.40 17.29 -6.21
C GLU A 194 5.54 16.53 -4.88
N PHE A 195 5.37 15.21 -4.91
CA PHE A 195 5.46 14.34 -3.73
C PHE A 195 6.86 14.36 -3.10
N VAL A 196 7.91 14.42 -3.92
CA VAL A 196 9.29 14.53 -3.43
C VAL A 196 9.51 15.82 -2.64
N GLU A 197 9.08 16.96 -3.17
CA GLU A 197 9.27 18.24 -2.48
C GLU A 197 8.37 18.37 -1.25
N GLU A 198 7.14 17.83 -1.29
CA GLU A 198 6.26 17.75 -0.11
C GLU A 198 6.90 16.98 1.04
N ALA A 199 7.46 15.80 0.76
CA ALA A 199 8.13 15.00 1.77
C ALA A 199 9.38 15.71 2.31
N ARG A 200 10.21 16.30 1.45
CA ARG A 200 11.38 17.09 1.88
C ARG A 200 11.00 18.28 2.77
N ALA A 201 9.88 18.95 2.48
CA ALA A 201 9.38 20.05 3.30
C ALA A 201 9.03 19.62 4.74
N LYS A 202 8.81 18.32 4.98
CA LYS A 202 8.61 17.74 6.32
C LYS A 202 9.93 17.37 7.02
N GLY A 203 11.08 17.64 6.41
CA GLY A 203 12.41 17.52 7.04
C GLY A 203 13.12 16.19 6.81
N VAL A 204 12.56 15.28 6.01
CA VAL A 204 13.22 14.02 5.63
C VAL A 204 14.04 14.15 4.36
N LYS A 205 14.99 13.24 4.18
CA LYS A 205 15.84 13.18 2.99
C LYS A 205 15.18 12.29 1.94
N ILE A 206 14.80 12.90 0.82
CA ILE A 206 14.40 12.17 -0.40
C ILE A 206 15.48 12.35 -1.46
N GLU A 207 16.19 11.28 -1.80
CA GLU A 207 17.27 11.28 -2.79
C GLU A 207 16.88 10.52 -4.06
N ILE A 208 17.46 10.95 -5.18
CA ILE A 208 17.39 10.25 -6.45
C ILE A 208 18.82 9.85 -6.81
N GLU A 209 19.14 8.56 -6.67
CA GLU A 209 20.44 7.99 -6.99
C GLU A 209 20.29 7.02 -8.15
N ARG A 210 20.99 7.25 -9.26
CA ARG A 210 20.81 6.48 -10.50
C ARG A 210 21.69 5.23 -10.55
N ASP A 211 22.74 5.16 -9.74
CA ASP A 211 23.50 3.92 -9.55
C ASP A 211 22.86 3.09 -8.42
N PRO A 212 22.19 1.96 -8.73
CA PRO A 212 21.54 1.16 -7.70
C PRO A 212 22.51 0.64 -6.64
N HIS A 213 23.77 0.36 -7.01
CA HIS A 213 24.78 -0.08 -6.04
C HIS A 213 25.25 1.05 -5.11
N ALA A 214 25.16 2.30 -5.54
CA ALA A 214 25.38 3.45 -4.65
C ALA A 214 24.15 3.69 -3.75
N ALA A 215 22.95 3.57 -4.32
CA ALA A 215 21.69 3.82 -3.64
C ALA A 215 21.51 2.93 -2.40
N VAL A 216 21.78 1.63 -2.54
CA VAL A 216 21.56 0.63 -1.47
C VAL A 216 22.55 0.72 -0.31
N LYS A 217 23.65 1.46 -0.42
CA LYS A 217 24.63 1.58 0.67
C LYS A 217 23.99 2.13 1.93
N GLY A 218 24.06 1.38 3.02
CA GLY A 218 23.47 1.77 4.31
C GLY A 218 21.95 1.65 4.36
N ALA A 219 21.31 0.99 3.38
CA ALA A 219 19.86 0.77 3.38
C ALA A 219 19.46 -0.21 4.48
N ASP A 220 18.39 0.12 5.21
CA ASP A 220 17.75 -0.76 6.17
C ASP A 220 16.59 -1.56 5.55
N LEU A 221 16.04 -1.05 4.45
CA LEU A 221 14.97 -1.67 3.68
C LEU A 221 15.20 -1.43 2.19
N VAL A 222 15.17 -2.48 1.39
CA VAL A 222 15.16 -2.41 -0.07
C VAL A 222 13.81 -2.89 -0.56
N VAL A 223 13.15 -2.07 -1.38
CA VAL A 223 11.81 -2.32 -1.92
C VAL A 223 11.85 -2.24 -3.44
N THR A 224 11.13 -3.14 -4.10
CA THR A 224 10.87 -3.05 -5.54
C THR A 224 9.42 -3.43 -5.85
N ASP A 225 9.04 -3.23 -7.11
CA ASP A 225 7.77 -3.66 -7.65
C ASP A 225 7.95 -4.03 -9.13
N THR A 226 6.96 -4.73 -9.66
CA THR A 226 6.85 -5.13 -11.05
C THR A 226 7.16 -4.00 -12.00
N TRP A 227 8.06 -4.27 -12.93
CA TRP A 227 8.45 -3.31 -13.97
C TRP A 227 7.33 -3.02 -14.98
N VAL A 228 6.38 -3.95 -15.07
CA VAL A 228 5.33 -4.01 -16.07
C VAL A 228 4.02 -4.44 -15.42
N SER A 229 2.93 -3.81 -15.81
CA SER A 229 1.60 -4.24 -15.40
C SER A 229 1.18 -5.50 -16.16
N MET A 230 0.35 -6.33 -15.53
CA MET A 230 -0.29 -7.49 -16.17
C MET A 230 -1.08 -7.11 -17.44
N HIS A 231 -1.47 -5.85 -17.60
CA HIS A 231 -2.27 -5.37 -18.73
C HIS A 231 -1.46 -4.63 -19.81
N ASP A 232 -0.14 -4.51 -19.64
CA ASP A 232 0.70 -3.81 -20.61
C ASP A 232 0.89 -4.60 -21.91
N ALA A 233 0.94 -3.87 -23.03
CA ALA A 233 1.24 -4.46 -24.34
C ALA A 233 2.65 -5.06 -24.38
N PRO A 234 2.90 -6.13 -25.16
CA PRO A 234 4.21 -6.79 -25.23
C PRO A 234 5.39 -5.85 -25.56
N SER A 235 5.17 -4.88 -26.44
CA SER A 235 6.19 -3.88 -26.80
C SER A 235 6.54 -2.94 -25.64
N THR A 236 5.57 -2.61 -24.80
CA THR A 236 5.78 -1.87 -23.55
C THR A 236 6.63 -2.69 -22.59
N ARG A 237 6.35 -4.00 -22.49
CA ARG A 237 7.11 -4.90 -21.60
C ARG A 237 8.58 -4.98 -21.96
N GLU A 238 8.90 -5.21 -23.23
CA GLU A 238 10.29 -5.31 -23.69
C GLU A 238 11.07 -4.00 -23.46
N ARG A 239 10.44 -2.86 -23.75
CA ARG A 239 11.05 -1.54 -23.48
C ARG A 239 11.30 -1.33 -22.00
N ARG A 240 10.33 -1.67 -21.14
CA ARG A 240 10.45 -1.56 -19.67
C ARG A 240 11.57 -2.44 -19.14
N HIS A 241 11.62 -3.70 -19.57
CA HIS A 241 12.67 -4.63 -19.17
C HIS A 241 14.07 -4.09 -19.51
N ASN A 242 14.28 -3.54 -20.70
CA ASN A 242 15.59 -3.01 -21.08
C ASN A 242 16.01 -1.78 -20.25
N LEU A 243 15.05 -0.95 -19.83
CA LEU A 243 15.31 0.22 -18.99
C LEU A 243 15.59 -0.14 -17.52
N LEU A 244 14.96 -1.21 -17.03
CA LEU A 244 14.92 -1.54 -15.61
C LEU A 244 15.84 -2.69 -15.21
N ARG A 245 16.38 -3.47 -16.17
CA ARG A 245 17.29 -4.60 -15.91
C ARG A 245 18.43 -4.27 -14.96
N ALA A 246 19.01 -3.08 -15.05
CA ALA A 246 20.12 -2.66 -14.18
C ALA A 246 19.72 -2.47 -12.71
N TYR A 247 18.42 -2.36 -12.41
CA TYR A 247 17.85 -2.11 -11.09
C TYR A 247 17.19 -3.35 -10.48
N GLN A 248 17.40 -4.54 -11.07
CA GLN A 248 16.96 -5.82 -10.50
C GLN A 248 17.53 -6.00 -9.10
N VAL A 249 16.68 -6.43 -8.17
CA VAL A 249 17.11 -6.82 -6.83
C VAL A 249 17.61 -8.25 -6.85
N ASP A 250 18.93 -8.39 -6.89
CA ASP A 250 19.67 -9.64 -6.80
C ASP A 250 20.54 -9.69 -5.54
N ASP A 251 21.18 -10.84 -5.28
CA ASP A 251 22.07 -11.04 -4.13
C ASP A 251 23.19 -10.00 -4.10
N ARG A 252 23.68 -9.56 -5.26
CA ARG A 252 24.76 -8.59 -5.36
C ARG A 252 24.30 -7.21 -4.93
N LEU A 253 23.09 -6.81 -5.31
CA LEU A 253 22.50 -5.56 -4.87
C LEU A 253 22.20 -5.59 -3.37
N MET A 254 21.59 -6.67 -2.88
CA MET A 254 21.30 -6.84 -1.45
C MET A 254 22.56 -6.89 -0.58
N ALA A 255 23.66 -7.48 -1.08
CA ALA A 255 24.95 -7.46 -0.39
C ALA A 255 25.57 -6.06 -0.24
N GLY A 256 25.08 -5.07 -0.99
CA GLY A 256 25.45 -3.67 -0.83
C GLY A 256 24.66 -2.92 0.25
N ALA A 257 23.55 -3.48 0.73
CA ALA A 257 22.74 -2.96 1.83
C ALA A 257 23.34 -3.31 3.20
N ASN A 258 22.69 -2.88 4.28
CA ASN A 258 23.09 -3.32 5.63
C ASN A 258 22.91 -4.85 5.76
N PRO A 259 23.75 -5.56 6.55
CA PRO A 259 23.66 -7.02 6.71
C PRO A 259 22.30 -7.52 7.21
N ASP A 260 21.58 -6.69 7.96
CA ASP A 260 20.26 -6.98 8.53
C ASP A 260 19.12 -6.29 7.76
N ALA A 261 19.41 -5.70 6.59
CA ALA A 261 18.40 -5.05 5.75
C ALA A 261 17.29 -6.03 5.35
N LEU A 262 16.07 -5.53 5.26
CA LEU A 262 14.93 -6.28 4.76
C LEU A 262 14.76 -6.08 3.26
N PHE A 263 14.16 -7.08 2.61
CA PHE A 263 13.62 -6.98 1.27
C PHE A 263 12.09 -7.07 1.31
N MET A 264 11.41 -6.13 0.65
CA MET A 264 9.96 -6.06 0.51
C MET A 264 9.52 -5.93 -0.94
N HIS A 265 8.32 -6.43 -1.23
CA HIS A 265 7.66 -6.34 -2.53
C HIS A 265 6.15 -6.57 -2.35
N CYS A 266 5.36 -5.59 -2.80
CA CYS A 266 3.90 -5.54 -2.62
C CYS A 266 3.07 -6.66 -3.29
N LEU A 267 3.71 -7.54 -4.08
CA LEU A 267 3.13 -8.57 -4.92
C LEU A 267 2.11 -8.08 -5.99
N PRO A 268 1.99 -8.77 -7.14
CA PRO A 268 2.68 -10.01 -7.50
C PRO A 268 4.13 -9.73 -7.87
N ALA A 269 5.01 -10.72 -7.79
CA ALA A 269 6.37 -10.59 -8.30
C ALA A 269 6.52 -11.38 -9.60
N HIS A 270 7.20 -10.78 -10.58
CA HIS A 270 7.78 -11.47 -11.74
C HIS A 270 9.21 -11.87 -11.39
N ARG A 271 9.33 -13.08 -10.82
CA ARG A 271 10.62 -13.67 -10.46
C ARG A 271 11.60 -13.66 -11.63
N ASN A 272 12.84 -13.30 -11.31
CA ASN A 272 13.96 -13.09 -12.22
C ASN A 272 13.78 -11.91 -13.21
N GLU A 273 12.77 -11.06 -13.02
CA GLU A 273 12.66 -9.72 -13.60
C GLU A 273 13.04 -8.67 -12.55
N GLU A 274 12.10 -8.09 -11.79
CA GLU A 274 12.45 -7.07 -10.78
C GLU A 274 13.22 -7.62 -9.58
N VAL A 275 13.04 -8.90 -9.25
CA VAL A 275 13.71 -9.57 -8.13
C VAL A 275 14.08 -11.00 -8.52
N THR A 276 15.26 -11.46 -8.10
CA THR A 276 15.69 -12.85 -8.30
C THR A 276 15.01 -13.81 -7.32
N ASP A 277 14.92 -15.09 -7.69
CA ASP A 277 14.41 -16.12 -6.78
C ASP A 277 15.18 -16.19 -5.45
N ALA A 278 16.51 -16.04 -5.52
CA ALA A 278 17.40 -16.11 -4.37
C ALA A 278 17.10 -15.03 -3.33
N VAL A 279 16.78 -13.81 -3.77
CA VAL A 279 16.35 -12.73 -2.86
C VAL A 279 14.92 -12.96 -2.41
N MET A 280 14.01 -13.29 -3.33
CA MET A 280 12.58 -13.44 -3.04
C MET A 280 12.29 -14.50 -1.96
N ASP A 281 13.02 -15.62 -2.01
CA ASP A 281 12.92 -16.73 -1.04
C ASP A 281 14.05 -16.70 0.01
N GLY A 282 14.88 -15.66 -0.03
CA GLY A 282 16.04 -15.51 0.82
C GLY A 282 15.69 -15.07 2.25
N PRO A 283 16.65 -15.13 3.19
CA PRO A 283 16.42 -14.85 4.60
C PRO A 283 16.13 -13.37 4.92
N GLN A 284 16.40 -12.46 3.98
CA GLN A 284 16.10 -11.02 4.12
C GLN A 284 14.69 -10.68 3.62
N SER A 285 14.03 -11.59 2.91
CA SER A 285 12.68 -11.38 2.35
C SER A 285 11.62 -11.51 3.43
N VAL A 286 10.73 -10.53 3.48
CA VAL A 286 9.55 -10.52 4.37
C VAL A 286 8.25 -10.35 3.61
N VAL A 287 8.25 -10.61 2.30
CA VAL A 287 7.13 -10.36 1.37
C VAL A 287 5.81 -11.05 1.75
N PHE A 288 5.87 -12.18 2.45
CA PHE A 288 4.67 -12.88 2.91
C PHE A 288 4.14 -12.34 4.23
N ASP A 289 5.02 -11.92 5.14
CA ASP A 289 4.62 -11.18 6.35
C ASP A 289 4.01 -9.83 5.96
N GLU A 290 4.61 -9.15 4.98
CA GLU A 290 4.09 -7.95 4.34
C GLU A 290 2.69 -8.16 3.75
N ALA A 291 2.51 -9.25 3.01
CA ALA A 291 1.21 -9.61 2.43
C ALA A 291 0.17 -9.95 3.51
N GLU A 292 0.54 -10.61 4.61
CA GLU A 292 -0.35 -10.86 5.75
C GLU A 292 -0.71 -9.54 6.45
N ASN A 293 0.25 -8.65 6.64
CA ASN A 293 0.06 -7.37 7.32
C ASN A 293 -0.89 -6.41 6.59
N ARG A 294 -1.16 -6.64 5.30
CA ARG A 294 -2.29 -5.99 4.59
C ARG A 294 -3.61 -6.17 5.33
N LEU A 295 -3.90 -7.38 5.83
CA LEU A 295 -5.11 -7.67 6.59
C LEU A 295 -5.17 -6.83 7.87
N HIS A 296 -4.09 -6.83 8.65
CA HIS A 296 -4.07 -6.20 9.97
C HIS A 296 -4.06 -4.67 9.89
N ALA A 297 -3.26 -4.10 9.00
CA ALA A 297 -3.25 -2.66 8.74
C ALA A 297 -4.62 -2.16 8.27
N GLN A 298 -5.27 -2.88 7.34
CA GLN A 298 -6.60 -2.49 6.85
C GLN A 298 -7.69 -2.59 7.92
N LYS A 299 -7.61 -3.57 8.82
CA LYS A 299 -8.51 -3.65 9.99
C LYS A 299 -8.41 -2.39 10.85
N ALA A 300 -7.19 -1.96 11.17
CA ALA A 300 -6.97 -0.75 11.95
C ALA A 300 -7.43 0.53 11.22
N ILE A 301 -7.21 0.62 9.90
CA ILE A 301 -7.71 1.75 9.09
C ILE A 301 -9.24 1.82 9.14
N MET A 302 -9.93 0.70 8.95
CA MET A 302 -11.40 0.65 9.00
C MET A 302 -11.94 1.07 10.37
N ARG A 303 -11.31 0.60 11.45
CA ARG A 303 -11.62 1.02 12.82
C ARG A 303 -11.46 2.53 13.02
N TRP A 304 -10.33 3.08 12.60
CA TRP A 304 -10.07 4.51 12.70
C TRP A 304 -11.08 5.36 11.90
N CYS A 305 -11.42 4.93 10.68
CA CYS A 305 -12.43 5.57 9.84
C CYS A 305 -13.81 5.63 10.51
N LEU A 306 -14.19 4.56 11.21
CA LEU A 306 -15.49 4.41 11.88
C LEU A 306 -15.51 4.91 13.32
N GLY A 307 -14.34 5.17 13.91
CA GLY A 307 -14.20 5.62 15.30
C GLY A 307 -14.52 4.53 16.33
N VAL A 308 -14.14 3.27 16.05
CA VAL A 308 -14.42 2.09 16.88
C VAL A 308 -13.16 1.33 17.29
#